data_AF-Q564N5-F1
#
_entry.id   AF-Q564N5-F1
#
_cell.length_a   1.000
_cell.length_b   1.000
_cell.length_c   1.000
_cell.angle_alpha   90.00
_cell.angle_beta   90.00
_cell.angle_gamma   90.00
#
_symmetry.space_group_name_H-M   'P 1'
#
loop_
_entity.id
_entity.type
_entity.pdbx_description
1 polymer ?
#
loop_
_entity_poly.entity_id
_entity_poly.type
_entity_poly.pdbx_seq_one_letter_code
_entity_poly.pdbx_strand_id
1 'polypeptide(L)'
;MMLHAALLVALPCVVLARPAGAVTYPGAIPLSLTSNYETPSPTAIPLEPTPTATGTAELDALWNLVEAQYPVQTAAVTTLVTVPDDYKFEADPPSYALAGYETSEIAGLKFPKGFKFGVAGAAIQVEGAAKAEGRGPSTWDYLCHHYASTQCNNYDPDITTNHYYLYPLDFARLQHLGINTYSFSISWTRIYPLGAGYVNEAGLAHYDAVIHSAKKYGLEPVGTVFHWDTPLSLMLKYGAWQDTGDQIVKDFVTYATTVFKRYGNEVKTWFTFNEPRVFCSQNSGLPYNLTYPEGINSTSAVFRCTYNVLKAHGHAVKVYRDLVASGTIAAGEIGFKSDDNYPIPARPGNADDEESAKRHEAFRIGIFAQPVYGNGDYPDVVKETVGDMLPALTDEDKGYIKGSGDIFAIDGYRTDISHAALNGIANCIRNQSDPNWPVCEEGSDPFAHVYPSGFAIGQSADPLSSWLVNSAPFIRDQLKFLTQTYPAKGGIYFSEFGWAEDAEYDRQLLYQITWDGLRTQYLTDYLSQLLLAVHKDGINLRGALTWSFVDNWEWGLGMQQKFGFQFVNQSDPDLTRTFKLSAHAYAQFGRNHL
;
A
#
# COMPACT_ATOMS: atom_id res chain seq x y z
N MET A 1 -44.63 -35.27 -49.31
CA MET A 1 -43.19 -35.47 -49.14
C MET A 1 -42.80 -34.92 -47.77
N MET A 2 -42.59 -35.83 -46.81
CA MET A 2 -41.87 -35.75 -45.51
C MET A 2 -41.73 -34.34 -44.90
N LEU A 3 -42.49 -33.90 -43.88
CA LEU A 3 -42.54 -34.34 -42.47
C LEU A 3 -41.21 -34.87 -41.93
N HIS A 4 -40.60 -34.15 -40.98
CA HIS A 4 -39.99 -34.71 -39.75
C HIS A 4 -39.98 -33.61 -38.67
N ALA A 5 -40.85 -33.79 -37.68
CA ALA A 5 -40.75 -33.19 -36.36
C ALA A 5 -39.79 -34.05 -35.53
N ALA A 6 -38.96 -33.44 -34.69
CA ALA A 6 -38.23 -34.14 -33.64
C ALA A 6 -38.35 -33.37 -32.33
N LEU A 7 -39.15 -33.96 -31.45
CA LEU A 7 -39.29 -33.71 -30.03
C LEU A 7 -38.09 -34.36 -29.32
N LEU A 8 -37.38 -33.65 -28.42
CA LEU A 8 -36.48 -34.22 -27.41
C LEU A 8 -36.43 -33.24 -26.23
N VAL A 9 -37.35 -33.37 -25.27
CA VAL A 9 -37.15 -33.99 -23.96
C VAL A 9 -36.15 -33.21 -23.10
N ALA A 10 -36.70 -32.38 -22.21
CA ALA A 10 -36.02 -31.85 -21.04
C ALA A 10 -35.73 -33.00 -20.06
N LEU A 11 -34.46 -33.18 -19.71
CA LEU A 11 -34.01 -34.01 -18.60
C LEU A 11 -33.41 -33.09 -17.53
N PRO A 12 -33.76 -33.27 -16.24
CA PRO A 12 -33.22 -32.46 -15.16
C PRO A 12 -31.77 -32.86 -14.91
N CYS A 13 -30.88 -31.87 -14.88
CA CYS A 13 -29.52 -32.07 -14.43
C CYS A 13 -29.54 -32.23 -12.90
N VAL A 14 -29.50 -33.49 -12.44
CA VAL A 14 -29.28 -33.83 -11.04
C VAL A 14 -27.82 -33.53 -10.72
N VAL A 15 -27.56 -32.43 -10.01
CA VAL A 15 -26.26 -32.18 -9.39
C VAL A 15 -26.13 -33.13 -8.20
N LEU A 16 -25.35 -34.19 -8.39
CA LEU A 16 -24.91 -35.05 -7.31
C LEU A 16 -23.88 -34.28 -6.46
N ALA A 17 -24.35 -33.74 -5.34
CA ALA A 17 -23.50 -33.29 -4.26
C ALA A 17 -22.68 -34.48 -3.73
N ARG A 18 -21.35 -34.42 -3.88
CA ARG A 18 -20.44 -35.30 -3.13
C ARG A 18 -20.33 -34.78 -1.70
N PRO A 19 -20.49 -35.62 -0.67
CA PRO A 19 -20.26 -35.19 0.70
C PRO A 19 -18.75 -34.97 0.89
N ALA A 20 -18.38 -33.80 1.42
CA ALA A 20 -17.05 -33.54 1.93
C ALA A 20 -16.78 -34.53 3.09
N GLY A 21 -15.79 -35.40 2.90
CA GLY A 21 -15.32 -36.29 3.96
C GLY A 21 -14.66 -35.48 5.06
N ALA A 22 -15.11 -35.70 6.29
CA ALA A 22 -14.47 -35.21 7.50
C ALA A 22 -13.03 -35.74 7.56
N VAL A 23 -12.05 -34.83 7.59
CA VAL A 23 -10.66 -35.15 7.92
C VAL A 23 -10.55 -35.08 9.44
N THR A 24 -10.35 -36.24 10.07
CA THR A 24 -10.08 -36.36 11.50
C THR A 24 -8.61 -36.04 11.79
N TYR A 25 -8.36 -35.08 12.66
CA TYR A 25 -7.04 -34.79 13.24
C TYR A 25 -6.60 -35.92 14.18
N PRO A 26 -5.36 -36.43 14.10
CA PRO A 26 -4.81 -37.28 15.15
C PRO A 26 -4.52 -36.45 16.40
N GLY A 27 -4.94 -36.98 17.55
CA GLY A 27 -4.97 -36.30 18.84
C GLY A 27 -3.62 -35.87 19.40
N ALA A 28 -3.70 -34.87 20.29
CA ALA A 28 -2.61 -34.34 21.07
C ALA A 28 -1.91 -35.44 21.91
N ILE A 29 -0.59 -35.49 21.80
CA ILE A 29 0.28 -36.23 22.71
C ILE A 29 0.65 -35.28 23.87
N PRO A 30 0.35 -35.61 25.13
CA PRO A 30 0.79 -34.81 26.26
C PRO A 30 2.27 -35.08 26.56
N LEU A 31 3.12 -34.07 26.37
CA LEU A 31 4.51 -34.10 26.86
C LEU A 31 4.53 -33.50 28.27
N SER A 32 4.66 -34.36 29.28
CA SER A 32 5.04 -33.93 30.63
C SER A 32 6.54 -33.64 30.64
N LEU A 33 6.92 -32.40 30.92
CA LEU A 33 8.31 -32.06 31.25
C LEU A 33 8.39 -31.82 32.76
N THR A 34 9.05 -32.74 33.44
CA THR A 34 9.46 -32.63 34.83
C THR A 34 10.56 -31.58 34.96
N SER A 35 10.36 -30.63 35.86
CA SER A 35 11.37 -29.67 36.32
C SER A 35 12.52 -30.39 37.02
N ASN A 36 13.75 -30.01 36.70
CA ASN A 36 14.89 -29.82 37.61
C ASN A 36 16.11 -29.45 36.76
N TYR A 37 16.69 -28.27 36.95
CA TYR A 37 18.11 -28.07 37.29
C TYR A 37 18.47 -26.58 37.34
N GLU A 38 19.48 -26.30 38.16
CA GLU A 38 19.78 -25.07 38.88
C GLU A 38 20.38 -23.91 38.05
N THR A 39 20.21 -22.70 38.56
CA THR A 39 20.82 -21.45 38.12
C THR A 39 22.27 -21.31 38.60
N PRO A 40 23.12 -20.62 37.83
CA PRO A 40 24.17 -19.79 38.41
C PRO A 40 24.10 -18.33 37.90
N SER A 41 24.14 -17.38 38.85
CA SER A 41 24.25 -15.93 38.61
C SER A 41 25.52 -15.56 37.83
N PRO A 42 25.47 -14.51 36.98
CA PRO A 42 26.67 -13.80 36.54
C PRO A 42 26.86 -12.47 37.28
N THR A 43 28.10 -12.27 37.73
CA THR A 43 28.67 -11.08 38.33
C THR A 43 28.82 -9.94 37.30
N ALA A 44 28.60 -8.71 37.74
CA ALA A 44 28.72 -7.49 36.93
C ALA A 44 30.19 -7.14 36.58
N ILE A 45 30.42 -6.60 35.38
CA ILE A 45 31.66 -5.93 34.96
C ILE A 45 31.28 -4.55 34.36
N PRO A 46 32.00 -3.45 34.67
CA PRO A 46 31.65 -2.12 34.22
C PRO A 46 32.09 -1.86 32.77
N LEU A 47 31.25 -1.15 32.00
CA LEU A 47 31.52 -0.71 30.64
C LEU A 47 32.08 0.72 30.62
N GLU A 48 33.27 0.91 30.07
CA GLU A 48 33.64 2.14 29.36
C GLU A 48 33.66 1.87 27.84
N PRO A 49 33.24 2.84 27.00
CA PRO A 49 32.96 2.58 25.59
C PRO A 49 34.21 2.71 24.72
N THR A 50 34.47 1.70 23.90
CA THR A 50 35.35 1.79 22.72
C THR A 50 34.52 1.36 21.50
N PRO A 51 34.64 2.01 20.33
CA PRO A 51 33.69 1.81 19.22
C PRO A 51 34.00 0.50 18.50
N THR A 52 33.14 -0.50 18.63
CA THR A 52 33.36 -1.83 18.05
C THR A 52 32.31 -2.20 16.99
N ALA A 53 32.82 -2.71 15.87
CA ALA A 53 32.35 -3.68 14.87
C ALA A 53 31.04 -4.50 15.06
N THR A 54 30.03 -4.06 15.80
CA THR A 54 28.83 -4.85 16.13
C THR A 54 27.74 -4.87 15.06
N GLY A 55 27.78 -3.94 14.09
CA GLY A 55 26.71 -3.79 13.08
C GLY A 55 26.65 -4.90 12.01
N THR A 56 27.77 -5.54 11.68
CA THR A 56 27.83 -6.54 10.59
C THR A 56 27.47 -7.95 11.03
N ALA A 57 27.85 -8.37 12.24
CA ALA A 57 27.57 -9.73 12.71
C ALA A 57 26.08 -9.98 12.98
N GLU A 58 25.36 -8.98 13.52
CA GLU A 58 23.91 -9.08 13.72
C GLU A 58 23.16 -9.04 12.38
N LEU A 59 23.62 -8.21 11.43
CA LEU A 59 23.07 -8.18 10.08
C LEU A 59 23.24 -9.54 9.37
N ASP A 60 24.44 -10.14 9.45
CA ASP A 60 24.69 -11.47 8.89
C ASP A 60 23.81 -12.53 9.56
N ALA A 61 23.61 -12.46 10.87
CA ALA A 61 22.73 -13.37 11.59
C ALA A 61 21.26 -13.24 11.17
N LEU A 62 20.77 -12.03 10.91
CA LEU A 62 19.41 -11.80 10.41
C LEU A 62 19.22 -12.36 9.00
N TRP A 63 20.18 -12.16 8.11
CA TRP A 63 20.11 -12.75 6.77
C TRP A 63 20.21 -14.28 6.82
N ASN A 64 21.09 -14.83 7.65
CA ASN A 64 21.15 -16.29 7.87
C ASN A 64 19.82 -16.85 8.41
N LEU A 65 19.11 -16.10 9.25
CA LEU A 65 17.77 -16.47 9.72
C LEU A 65 16.74 -16.48 8.58
N VAL A 66 16.71 -15.43 7.76
CA VAL A 66 15.81 -15.33 6.60
C VAL A 66 16.09 -16.47 5.62
N GLU A 67 17.35 -16.70 5.27
CA GLU A 67 17.78 -17.63 4.23
C GLU A 67 17.86 -19.10 4.68
N ALA A 68 17.40 -19.41 5.90
CA ALA A 68 17.55 -20.73 6.50
C ALA A 68 16.90 -21.86 5.67
N GLN A 69 15.81 -21.56 4.95
CA GLN A 69 15.14 -22.54 4.07
C GLN A 69 15.65 -22.46 2.63
N TYR A 70 15.82 -21.25 2.09
CA TYR A 70 16.45 -21.00 0.80
C TYR A 70 17.03 -19.59 0.75
N PRO A 71 18.14 -19.38 0.01
CA PRO A 71 18.84 -18.11 -0.04
C PRO A 71 18.12 -17.09 -0.91
N VAL A 72 18.44 -15.81 -0.68
CA VAL A 72 18.03 -14.70 -1.54
C VAL A 72 18.58 -14.91 -2.95
N GLN A 73 17.71 -14.83 -3.95
CA GLN A 73 18.08 -14.89 -5.35
C GLN A 73 18.68 -13.57 -5.84
N THR A 74 19.59 -13.66 -6.80
CA THR A 74 20.26 -12.50 -7.40
C THR A 74 19.81 -12.32 -8.84
N ALA A 75 19.42 -11.10 -9.20
CA ALA A 75 18.99 -10.77 -10.56
C ALA A 75 20.12 -10.99 -11.59
N ALA A 76 19.75 -11.17 -12.86
CA ALA A 76 20.74 -11.31 -13.94
C ALA A 76 21.57 -10.03 -14.13
N VAL A 77 20.95 -8.86 -13.91
CA VAL A 77 21.61 -7.54 -13.97
C VAL A 77 21.71 -6.97 -12.56
N THR A 78 22.94 -6.82 -12.06
CA THR A 78 23.24 -6.29 -10.71
C THR A 78 24.10 -5.03 -10.73
N THR A 79 24.14 -4.36 -11.88
CA THR A 79 24.88 -3.11 -12.08
C THR A 79 23.93 -2.06 -12.60
N LEU A 80 24.10 -0.82 -12.15
CA LEU A 80 23.29 0.30 -12.60
C LEU A 80 23.34 0.43 -14.13
N VAL A 81 22.17 0.38 -14.77
CA VAL A 81 22.11 0.45 -16.24
C VAL A 81 22.38 1.87 -16.73
N THR A 82 23.02 1.97 -17.89
CA THR A 82 23.15 3.23 -18.63
C THR A 82 22.11 3.26 -19.73
N VAL A 83 21.31 4.32 -19.78
CA VAL A 83 20.36 4.53 -20.88
C VAL A 83 21.12 5.14 -22.06
N PRO A 84 21.18 4.49 -23.22
CA PRO A 84 21.82 5.07 -24.39
C PRO A 84 20.97 6.22 -24.95
N ASP A 85 21.62 7.26 -25.48
CA ASP A 85 20.92 8.43 -26.05
C ASP A 85 20.02 8.05 -27.25
N ASP A 86 20.31 6.92 -27.91
CA ASP A 86 19.53 6.36 -29.02
C ASP A 86 18.62 5.20 -28.60
N TYR A 87 18.27 5.09 -27.31
CA TYR A 87 17.30 4.10 -26.82
C TYR A 87 16.00 4.17 -27.64
N LYS A 88 15.60 3.04 -28.20
CA LYS A 88 14.41 2.93 -29.05
C LYS A 88 13.25 2.41 -28.23
N PHE A 89 12.26 3.26 -28.04
CA PHE A 89 10.95 2.83 -27.56
C PHE A 89 10.26 1.96 -28.63
N GLU A 90 9.45 1.03 -28.16
CA GLU A 90 8.47 0.33 -28.96
C GLU A 90 7.54 1.32 -29.69
N ALA A 91 6.99 0.90 -30.82
CA ALA A 91 6.11 1.75 -31.61
C ALA A 91 4.77 1.97 -30.91
N ASP A 92 4.20 3.17 -31.11
CA ASP A 92 2.85 3.52 -30.65
C ASP A 92 1.80 2.49 -31.12
N PRO A 93 0.71 2.31 -30.33
CA PRO A 93 -0.43 1.52 -30.77
C PRO A 93 -1.10 2.17 -31.99
N PRO A 94 -1.98 1.44 -32.71
CA PRO A 94 -2.77 2.02 -33.79
C PRO A 94 -3.50 3.29 -33.32
N SER A 95 -3.54 4.33 -34.15
CA SER A 95 -4.09 5.64 -33.77
C SER A 95 -5.57 5.62 -33.32
N TYR A 96 -6.32 4.60 -33.71
CA TYR A 96 -7.72 4.39 -33.29
C TYR A 96 -7.84 3.70 -31.92
N ALA A 97 -6.75 3.18 -31.34
CA ALA A 97 -6.80 2.37 -30.13
C ALA A 97 -7.34 3.14 -28.92
N LEU A 98 -7.13 4.46 -28.88
CA LEU A 98 -7.62 5.34 -27.80
C LEU A 98 -8.96 6.03 -28.12
N ALA A 99 -9.59 5.70 -29.25
CA ALA A 99 -10.84 6.34 -29.66
C ALA A 99 -12.01 5.95 -28.75
N GLY A 100 -12.73 6.95 -28.24
CA GLY A 100 -13.97 6.75 -27.47
C GLY A 100 -13.78 6.53 -25.97
N TYR A 101 -12.54 6.52 -25.46
CA TYR A 101 -12.30 6.50 -24.00
C TYR A 101 -12.58 7.85 -23.34
N GLU A 102 -12.07 8.96 -23.90
CA GLU A 102 -12.36 10.29 -23.36
C GLU A 102 -13.79 10.74 -23.72
N THR A 103 -14.54 11.16 -22.69
CA THR A 103 -15.87 11.77 -22.87
C THR A 103 -15.76 13.21 -23.36
N SER A 104 -16.72 13.66 -24.18
CA SER A 104 -16.82 15.07 -24.59
C SER A 104 -17.03 16.04 -23.42
N GLU A 105 -17.44 15.55 -22.24
CA GLU A 105 -17.71 16.38 -21.05
C GLU A 105 -16.46 17.10 -20.53
N ILE A 106 -15.27 16.53 -20.74
CA ILE A 106 -14.00 17.08 -20.27
C ILE A 106 -13.25 17.89 -21.35
N ALA A 107 -13.86 18.07 -22.53
CA ALA A 107 -13.22 18.73 -23.66
C ALA A 107 -12.73 20.15 -23.30
N GLY A 108 -11.43 20.39 -23.48
CA GLY A 108 -10.79 21.68 -23.23
C GLY A 108 -10.51 22.02 -21.75
N LEU A 109 -10.92 21.16 -20.80
CA LEU A 109 -10.60 21.35 -19.38
C LEU A 109 -9.12 21.03 -19.13
N LYS A 110 -8.51 21.74 -18.17
CA LYS A 110 -7.10 21.57 -17.76
C LYS A 110 -6.99 21.44 -16.25
N PHE A 111 -6.13 20.56 -15.76
CA PHE A 111 -5.76 20.54 -14.35
C PHE A 111 -5.07 21.84 -13.93
N PRO A 112 -5.02 22.15 -12.63
CA PRO A 112 -4.33 23.34 -12.13
C PRO A 112 -2.85 23.37 -12.53
N LYS A 113 -2.30 24.58 -12.70
CA LYS A 113 -0.86 24.72 -12.98
C LYS A 113 -0.04 24.05 -11.87
N GLY A 114 0.92 23.22 -12.27
CA GLY A 114 1.76 22.47 -11.33
C GLY A 114 1.10 21.22 -10.74
N PHE A 115 -0.01 20.76 -11.31
CA PHE A 115 -0.63 19.49 -10.96
C PHE A 115 0.36 18.33 -11.15
N LYS A 116 0.49 17.50 -10.12
CA LYS A 116 1.36 16.34 -10.13
C LYS A 116 0.66 15.18 -10.85
N PHE A 117 1.02 14.96 -12.10
CA PHE A 117 0.52 13.87 -12.94
C PHE A 117 1.59 12.79 -13.01
N GLY A 118 1.37 11.73 -12.24
CA GLY A 118 2.45 10.87 -11.80
C GLY A 118 2.11 9.39 -11.73
N VAL A 119 3.11 8.65 -11.31
CA VAL A 119 3.02 7.22 -11.02
C VAL A 119 3.51 6.94 -9.62
N ALA A 120 3.07 5.84 -9.04
CA ALA A 120 3.52 5.36 -7.74
C ALA A 120 4.19 3.99 -7.84
N GLY A 121 5.15 3.75 -6.94
CA GLY A 121 5.73 2.46 -6.62
C GLY A 121 6.23 2.45 -5.18
N ALA A 122 6.53 1.26 -4.67
CA ALA A 122 7.07 1.05 -3.32
C ALA A 122 8.40 0.32 -3.39
N ALA A 123 9.34 0.70 -2.53
CA ALA A 123 10.69 0.14 -2.49
C ALA A 123 10.69 -1.39 -2.59
N ILE A 124 10.09 -2.09 -1.62
CA ILE A 124 10.09 -3.56 -1.60
C ILE A 124 9.31 -4.18 -2.76
N GLN A 125 8.32 -3.47 -3.31
CA GLN A 125 7.50 -3.98 -4.41
C GLN A 125 8.19 -3.85 -5.77
N VAL A 126 9.07 -2.86 -5.97
CA VAL A 126 9.70 -2.63 -7.30
C VAL A 126 11.23 -2.84 -7.31
N GLU A 127 11.93 -2.59 -6.21
CA GLU A 127 13.40 -2.49 -6.22
C GLU A 127 14.09 -3.82 -6.48
N GLY A 128 13.72 -4.86 -5.74
CA GLY A 128 14.53 -6.08 -5.61
C GLY A 128 15.83 -5.79 -4.88
N ALA A 129 16.91 -6.46 -5.28
CA ALA A 129 18.23 -6.26 -4.71
C ALA A 129 18.20 -6.35 -3.17
N ALA A 130 17.50 -7.36 -2.64
CA ALA A 130 17.13 -7.47 -1.23
C ALA A 130 18.33 -7.47 -0.28
N LYS A 131 19.49 -7.98 -0.72
CA LYS A 131 20.76 -8.01 0.04
C LYS A 131 21.86 -7.07 -0.50
N ALA A 132 21.56 -6.29 -1.52
CA ALA A 132 22.56 -5.42 -2.14
C ALA A 132 22.97 -4.28 -1.20
N GLU A 133 24.25 -3.91 -1.29
CA GLU A 133 24.79 -2.69 -0.68
C GLU A 133 24.46 -2.50 0.80
N GLY A 134 24.45 -3.60 1.57
CA GLY A 134 24.28 -3.56 3.02
C GLY A 134 22.83 -3.42 3.52
N ARG A 135 21.82 -3.61 2.67
CA ARG A 135 20.41 -3.69 3.10
C ARG A 135 20.21 -4.80 4.13
N GLY A 136 19.42 -4.54 5.17
CA GLY A 136 18.93 -5.55 6.10
C GLY A 136 17.55 -6.11 5.74
N PRO A 137 17.16 -7.26 6.31
CA PRO A 137 15.87 -7.87 5.98
C PRO A 137 14.72 -7.14 6.66
N SER A 138 13.62 -7.01 5.94
CA SER A 138 12.30 -6.64 6.48
C SER A 138 11.52 -7.89 6.90
N THR A 139 10.35 -7.67 7.51
CA THR A 139 9.39 -8.73 7.83
C THR A 139 8.89 -9.48 6.59
N TRP A 140 8.78 -8.82 5.44
CA TRP A 140 8.35 -9.46 4.19
C TRP A 140 9.42 -10.38 3.60
N ASP A 141 10.70 -9.99 3.69
CA ASP A 141 11.82 -10.87 3.31
C ASP A 141 11.75 -12.18 4.15
N TYR A 142 11.58 -12.07 5.47
CA TYR A 142 11.42 -13.24 6.34
C TYR A 142 10.17 -14.08 6.01
N LEU A 143 9.01 -13.42 5.90
CA LEU A 143 7.73 -14.08 5.66
C LEU A 143 7.79 -14.91 4.38
N CYS A 144 8.28 -14.31 3.30
CA CYS A 144 8.29 -14.94 2.00
C CYS A 144 9.46 -15.89 1.79
N HIS A 145 10.47 -15.96 2.67
CA HIS A 145 11.47 -17.04 2.68
C HIS A 145 11.08 -18.26 3.52
N HIS A 146 10.16 -18.10 4.48
CA HIS A 146 9.75 -19.18 5.38
C HIS A 146 8.35 -19.74 5.05
N TYR A 147 7.48 -18.92 4.44
CA TYR A 147 6.07 -19.24 4.26
C TYR A 147 5.54 -18.98 2.84
N ALA A 148 6.41 -18.90 1.82
CA ALA A 148 6.02 -18.53 0.46
C ALA A 148 4.80 -19.29 -0.08
N SER A 149 4.76 -20.61 0.13
CA SER A 149 3.70 -21.48 -0.40
C SER A 149 2.31 -21.24 0.20
N THR A 150 2.23 -20.57 1.36
CA THR A 150 0.97 -20.33 2.06
C THR A 150 0.65 -18.86 2.26
N GLN A 151 1.65 -17.96 2.19
CA GLN A 151 1.49 -16.54 2.49
C GLN A 151 1.90 -15.61 1.34
N CYS A 152 2.78 -16.05 0.43
CA CYS A 152 3.34 -15.19 -0.63
C CYS A 152 3.21 -15.77 -2.04
N ASN A 153 2.28 -16.72 -2.23
CA ASN A 153 2.01 -17.31 -3.54
C ASN A 153 3.26 -17.88 -4.26
N ASN A 154 4.20 -18.43 -3.50
CA ASN A 154 5.50 -18.92 -3.99
C ASN A 154 6.39 -17.84 -4.67
N TYR A 155 6.20 -16.57 -4.32
CA TYR A 155 7.07 -15.47 -4.69
C TYR A 155 7.73 -14.85 -3.45
N ASP A 156 8.80 -14.09 -3.69
CA ASP A 156 9.54 -13.30 -2.72
C ASP A 156 9.95 -11.95 -3.35
N PRO A 157 10.29 -10.93 -2.55
CA PRO A 157 10.71 -9.62 -3.04
C PRO A 157 12.22 -9.54 -3.36
N ASP A 158 12.89 -10.66 -3.65
CA ASP A 158 14.35 -10.69 -3.86
C ASP A 158 14.79 -9.85 -5.06
N ILE A 159 14.06 -10.01 -6.16
CA ILE A 159 14.34 -9.41 -7.47
C ILE A 159 13.20 -8.51 -7.93
N THR A 160 11.95 -8.95 -7.78
CA THR A 160 10.74 -8.26 -8.27
C THR A 160 10.87 -7.72 -9.71
N THR A 161 10.96 -6.39 -9.90
CA THR A 161 11.16 -5.74 -11.21
C THR A 161 12.61 -5.30 -11.43
N ASN A 162 13.47 -5.46 -10.42
CA ASN A 162 14.86 -5.04 -10.42
C ASN A 162 15.06 -3.52 -10.59
N HIS A 163 14.06 -2.71 -10.19
CA HIS A 163 14.09 -1.25 -10.33
C HIS A 163 15.32 -0.62 -9.64
N TYR A 164 15.88 -1.28 -8.61
CA TYR A 164 17.09 -0.83 -7.94
C TYR A 164 18.27 -0.58 -8.90
N TYR A 165 18.42 -1.42 -9.93
CA TYR A 165 19.44 -1.24 -10.96
C TYR A 165 18.90 -0.66 -12.27
N LEU A 166 17.58 -0.74 -12.49
CA LEU A 166 16.92 -0.36 -13.74
C LEU A 166 16.26 1.02 -13.72
N TYR A 167 16.23 1.72 -12.58
CA TYR A 167 15.56 3.02 -12.44
C TYR A 167 15.94 4.07 -13.51
N PRO A 168 17.19 4.18 -14.02
CA PRO A 168 17.47 5.16 -15.07
C PRO A 168 16.68 4.88 -16.35
N LEU A 169 16.52 3.59 -16.70
CA LEU A 169 15.74 3.15 -17.86
C LEU A 169 14.24 3.36 -17.63
N ASP A 170 13.74 2.96 -16.46
CA ASP A 170 12.33 3.17 -16.12
C ASP A 170 11.99 4.67 -16.17
N PHE A 171 12.85 5.57 -15.70
CA PHE A 171 12.63 7.02 -15.76
C PHE A 171 12.67 7.59 -17.19
N ALA A 172 13.55 7.10 -18.06
CA ALA A 172 13.53 7.47 -19.48
C ALA A 172 12.20 7.07 -20.15
N ARG A 173 11.66 5.91 -19.79
CA ARG A 173 10.35 5.43 -20.28
C ARG A 173 9.20 6.27 -19.73
N LEU A 174 9.23 6.68 -18.48
CA LEU A 174 8.24 7.60 -17.91
C LEU A 174 8.29 8.99 -18.55
N GLN A 175 9.49 9.50 -18.85
CA GLN A 175 9.65 10.76 -19.59
C GLN A 175 8.99 10.68 -20.98
N HIS A 176 9.14 9.57 -21.69
CA HIS A 176 8.51 9.37 -23.00
C HIS A 176 6.98 9.51 -22.96
N LEU A 177 6.36 9.07 -21.86
CA LEU A 177 4.92 9.18 -21.63
C LEU A 177 4.48 10.59 -21.16
N GLY A 178 5.42 11.50 -20.89
CA GLY A 178 5.11 12.83 -20.37
C GLY A 178 4.70 12.86 -18.89
N ILE A 179 5.07 11.82 -18.13
CA ILE A 179 4.89 11.79 -16.67
C ILE A 179 5.75 12.89 -16.05
N ASN A 180 5.22 13.60 -15.05
CA ASN A 180 5.91 14.72 -14.42
C ASN A 180 6.23 14.50 -12.93
N THR A 181 5.74 13.40 -12.33
CA THR A 181 5.90 13.09 -10.92
C THR A 181 6.17 11.60 -10.72
N TYR A 182 7.13 11.29 -9.85
CA TYR A 182 7.45 9.91 -9.44
C TYR A 182 7.31 9.79 -7.92
N SER A 183 6.33 9.00 -7.49
CA SER A 183 6.13 8.66 -6.08
C SER A 183 6.81 7.35 -5.76
N PHE A 184 7.67 7.36 -4.74
CA PHE A 184 8.43 6.21 -4.28
C PHE A 184 8.40 6.11 -2.76
N SER A 185 8.70 4.94 -2.22
CA SER A 185 9.05 4.80 -0.80
C SER A 185 10.55 4.58 -0.61
N ILE A 186 11.04 4.89 0.58
CA ILE A 186 12.40 4.61 1.00
C ILE A 186 12.38 3.31 1.81
N SER A 187 13.21 2.34 1.45
CA SER A 187 13.33 1.14 2.27
C SER A 187 14.10 1.45 3.56
N TRP A 188 13.40 1.37 4.69
CA TRP A 188 13.99 1.68 6.00
C TRP A 188 15.26 0.85 6.23
N THR A 189 15.23 -0.43 5.90
CA THR A 189 16.37 -1.34 6.09
C THR A 189 17.53 -1.13 5.12
N ARG A 190 17.39 -0.28 4.09
CA ARG A 190 18.56 0.21 3.35
C ARG A 190 19.30 1.31 4.11
N ILE A 191 18.58 2.13 4.89
CA ILE A 191 19.17 3.24 5.63
C ILE A 191 19.69 2.79 6.98
N TYR A 192 18.88 2.04 7.73
CA TYR A 192 19.24 1.40 8.99
C TYR A 192 19.02 -0.10 8.85
N PRO A 193 20.05 -0.90 8.56
CA PRO A 193 19.88 -2.35 8.29
C PRO A 193 19.28 -3.14 9.46
N LEU A 194 19.47 -2.65 10.69
CA LEU A 194 18.87 -3.21 11.90
C LEU A 194 17.65 -2.40 12.38
N GLY A 195 17.11 -1.49 11.54
CA GLY A 195 16.05 -0.54 11.86
C GLY A 195 16.48 0.64 12.74
N ALA A 196 17.45 0.43 13.64
CA ALA A 196 18.08 1.45 14.46
C ALA A 196 19.61 1.26 14.49
N GLY A 197 20.30 2.13 15.21
CA GLY A 197 21.76 2.02 15.39
C GLY A 197 22.55 2.63 14.23
N TYR A 198 23.36 1.82 13.55
CA TYR A 198 24.26 2.31 12.51
C TYR A 198 23.51 2.65 11.21
N VAL A 199 24.02 3.67 10.52
CA VAL A 199 23.51 4.11 9.21
C VAL A 199 24.33 3.44 8.11
N ASN A 200 23.66 2.97 7.07
CA ASN A 200 24.29 2.49 5.85
C ASN A 200 24.35 3.61 4.80
N GLU A 201 25.55 4.17 4.58
CA GLU A 201 25.76 5.26 3.61
C GLU A 201 25.45 4.83 2.18
N ALA A 202 25.66 3.56 1.80
CA ALA A 202 25.34 3.10 0.44
C ALA A 202 23.83 3.18 0.18
N GLY A 203 23.00 2.80 1.16
CA GLY A 203 21.56 3.00 1.09
C GLY A 203 21.15 4.47 0.98
N LEU A 204 21.84 5.38 1.69
CA LEU A 204 21.59 6.82 1.53
C LEU A 204 21.97 7.32 0.13
N ALA A 205 23.16 6.96 -0.35
CA ALA A 205 23.67 7.36 -1.65
C ALA A 205 22.85 6.80 -2.81
N HIS A 206 22.26 5.61 -2.65
CA HIS A 206 21.34 5.03 -3.64
C HIS A 206 20.17 5.98 -3.91
N TYR A 207 19.45 6.42 -2.87
CA TYR A 207 18.30 7.30 -3.08
C TYR A 207 18.70 8.72 -3.52
N ASP A 208 19.89 9.22 -3.17
CA ASP A 208 20.42 10.44 -3.80
C ASP A 208 20.50 10.28 -5.33
N ALA A 209 21.04 9.15 -5.81
CA ALA A 209 21.17 8.86 -7.24
C ALA A 209 19.80 8.66 -7.92
N VAL A 210 18.87 7.97 -7.27
CA VAL A 210 17.49 7.80 -7.74
C VAL A 210 16.80 9.15 -7.89
N ILE A 211 16.83 9.99 -6.86
CA ILE A 211 16.22 11.33 -6.85
C ILE A 211 16.84 12.21 -7.94
N HIS A 212 18.18 12.20 -8.07
CA HIS A 212 18.87 12.95 -9.11
C HIS A 212 18.47 12.49 -10.52
N SER A 213 18.42 11.18 -10.75
CA SER A 213 18.03 10.60 -12.04
C SER A 213 16.57 10.90 -12.39
N ALA A 214 15.65 10.79 -11.43
CA ALA A 214 14.24 11.15 -11.62
C ALA A 214 14.11 12.61 -12.09
N LYS A 215 14.79 13.54 -11.41
CA LYS A 215 14.80 14.96 -11.80
C LYS A 215 15.44 15.21 -13.17
N LYS A 216 16.52 14.50 -13.51
CA LYS A 216 17.13 14.56 -14.86
C LYS A 216 16.10 14.25 -15.95
N TYR A 217 15.20 13.30 -15.69
CA TYR A 217 14.14 12.91 -16.62
C TYR A 217 12.85 13.73 -16.49
N GLY A 218 12.83 14.78 -15.67
CA GLY A 218 11.68 15.68 -15.52
C GLY A 218 10.60 15.16 -14.56
N LEU A 219 10.96 14.23 -13.67
CA LEU A 219 10.06 13.66 -12.68
C LEU A 219 10.30 14.35 -11.33
N GLU A 220 9.30 15.07 -10.82
CA GLU A 220 9.33 15.60 -9.46
C GLU A 220 9.20 14.42 -8.46
N PRO A 221 10.15 14.25 -7.53
CA PRO A 221 10.11 13.15 -6.58
C PRO A 221 9.13 13.44 -5.43
N VAL A 222 8.30 12.45 -5.10
CA VAL A 222 7.41 12.44 -3.93
C VAL A 222 7.80 11.24 -3.06
N GLY A 223 8.20 11.50 -1.81
CA GLY A 223 8.80 10.49 -0.94
C GLY A 223 7.84 9.97 0.12
N THR A 224 7.68 8.66 0.20
CA THR A 224 7.04 7.96 1.32
C THR A 224 8.10 7.37 2.25
N VAL A 225 8.07 7.74 3.53
CA VAL A 225 9.09 7.33 4.51
C VAL A 225 8.96 5.84 4.84
N PHE A 226 7.74 5.34 5.04
CA PHE A 226 7.50 3.94 5.35
C PHE A 226 6.36 3.35 4.52
N HIS A 227 6.67 2.24 3.85
CA HIS A 227 5.72 1.48 3.06
C HIS A 227 5.85 -0.01 3.39
N TRP A 228 5.43 -0.33 4.62
CA TRP A 228 5.16 -1.69 5.15
C TRP A 228 6.36 -2.64 5.27
N ASP A 229 7.55 -2.21 4.89
CA ASP A 229 8.79 -2.98 4.98
C ASP A 229 9.45 -2.85 6.36
N THR A 230 8.71 -3.24 7.40
CA THR A 230 9.14 -3.21 8.81
C THR A 230 10.49 -3.91 8.98
N PRO A 231 11.53 -3.27 9.58
CA PRO A 231 12.79 -3.93 9.85
C PRO A 231 12.62 -5.18 10.72
N LEU A 232 13.11 -6.32 10.26
CA LEU A 232 12.96 -7.60 10.98
C LEU A 232 13.59 -7.53 12.37
N SER A 233 14.75 -6.87 12.50
CA SER A 233 15.44 -6.68 13.78
C SER A 233 14.54 -6.04 14.84
N LEU A 234 13.77 -4.99 14.49
CA LEU A 234 12.89 -4.30 15.44
C LEU A 234 11.70 -5.18 15.85
N MET A 235 11.19 -6.00 14.92
CA MET A 235 10.14 -6.98 15.22
C MET A 235 10.65 -8.01 16.25
N LEU A 236 11.82 -8.59 15.99
CA LEU A 236 12.42 -9.60 16.88
C LEU A 236 12.81 -9.03 18.25
N LYS A 237 13.26 -7.76 18.29
CA LYS A 237 13.78 -7.13 19.51
C LYS A 237 12.70 -6.74 20.51
N TYR A 238 11.58 -6.21 20.04
CA TYR A 238 10.51 -5.70 20.93
C TYR A 238 9.10 -5.73 20.31
N GLY A 239 8.90 -6.42 19.18
CA GLY A 239 7.60 -6.51 18.51
C GLY A 239 7.30 -5.37 17.53
N ALA A 240 8.28 -4.54 17.18
CA ALA A 240 8.14 -3.40 16.26
C ALA A 240 6.93 -2.52 16.59
N TRP A 241 5.93 -2.45 15.71
CA TRP A 241 4.75 -1.60 15.88
C TRP A 241 3.78 -2.07 16.98
N GLN A 242 4.01 -3.27 17.54
CA GLN A 242 3.30 -3.77 18.73
C GLN A 242 3.97 -3.33 20.04
N ASP A 243 5.06 -2.57 19.98
CA ASP A 243 5.75 -2.03 21.16
C ASP A 243 4.77 -1.41 22.17
N THR A 244 4.80 -1.91 23.39
CA THR A 244 3.96 -1.40 24.49
C THR A 244 4.56 -0.17 25.16
N GLY A 245 5.85 0.11 24.90
CA GLY A 245 6.54 1.36 25.22
C GLY A 245 6.46 2.39 24.09
N ASP A 246 7.59 3.00 23.77
CA ASP A 246 7.71 4.08 22.77
C ASP A 246 9.00 3.99 21.93
N GLN A 247 9.72 2.87 21.99
CA GLN A 247 10.98 2.68 21.27
C GLN A 247 10.77 2.68 19.76
N ILE A 248 9.67 2.09 19.27
CA ILE A 248 9.33 2.15 17.83
C ILE A 248 9.19 3.58 17.31
N VAL A 249 8.60 4.47 18.13
CA VAL A 249 8.44 5.90 17.80
C VAL A 249 9.82 6.56 17.71
N LYS A 250 10.71 6.30 18.67
CA LYS A 250 12.08 6.85 18.68
C LYS A 250 12.91 6.38 17.49
N ASP A 251 12.84 5.09 17.17
CA ASP A 251 13.59 4.50 16.07
C ASP A 251 13.07 5.02 14.72
N PHE A 252 11.75 5.08 14.55
CA PHE A 252 11.15 5.67 13.35
C PHE A 252 11.48 7.16 13.20
N VAL A 253 11.39 7.95 14.27
CA VAL A 253 11.71 9.39 14.22
C VAL A 253 13.18 9.62 13.90
N THR A 254 14.08 8.78 14.41
CA THR A 254 15.51 8.83 14.06
C THR A 254 15.70 8.55 12.56
N TYR A 255 15.06 7.51 12.04
CA TYR A 255 15.06 7.21 10.61
C TYR A 255 14.50 8.35 9.75
N ALA A 256 13.31 8.84 10.08
CA ALA A 256 12.65 9.94 9.40
C ALA A 256 13.52 11.21 9.41
N THR A 257 14.13 11.54 10.55
CA THR A 257 15.05 12.68 10.68
C THR A 257 16.22 12.57 9.71
N THR A 258 16.82 11.39 9.59
CA THR A 258 17.95 11.14 8.71
C THR A 258 17.57 11.35 7.24
N VAL A 259 16.45 10.77 6.79
CA VAL A 259 16.02 10.91 5.39
C VAL A 259 15.50 12.30 5.06
N PHE A 260 14.83 12.99 6.00
CA PHE A 260 14.45 14.39 5.80
C PHE A 260 15.68 15.28 5.65
N LYS A 261 16.70 15.12 6.49
CA LYS A 261 17.94 15.89 6.37
C LYS A 261 18.69 15.60 5.07
N ARG A 262 18.74 14.33 4.65
CA ARG A 262 19.46 13.95 3.42
C ARG A 262 18.75 14.48 2.18
N TYR A 263 17.43 14.31 2.10
CA TYR A 263 16.69 14.51 0.85
C TYR A 263 15.75 15.72 0.83
N GLY A 264 15.48 16.36 1.97
CA GLY A 264 14.45 17.41 2.08
C GLY A 264 14.73 18.69 1.27
N ASN A 265 15.95 18.89 0.77
CA ASN A 265 16.23 19.95 -0.20
C ASN A 265 15.74 19.60 -1.61
N GLU A 266 15.70 18.31 -1.94
CA GLU A 266 15.33 17.81 -3.26
C GLU A 266 13.88 17.31 -3.31
N VAL A 267 13.37 16.72 -2.24
CA VAL A 267 12.01 16.19 -2.11
C VAL A 267 11.16 17.12 -1.25
N LYS A 268 10.08 17.66 -1.83
CA LYS A 268 9.25 18.72 -1.22
C LYS A 268 7.81 18.29 -0.93
N THR A 269 7.49 17.03 -1.19
CA THR A 269 6.20 16.42 -0.83
C THR A 269 6.51 15.08 -0.18
N TRP A 270 6.08 14.94 1.07
CA TRP A 270 6.40 13.79 1.91
C TRP A 270 5.13 13.13 2.44
N PHE A 271 5.16 11.81 2.48
CA PHE A 271 4.22 11.00 3.23
C PHE A 271 4.97 10.20 4.28
N THR A 272 4.53 10.23 5.53
CA THR A 272 5.19 9.42 6.58
C THR A 272 4.88 7.94 6.40
N PHE A 273 3.61 7.61 6.16
CA PHE A 273 3.09 6.25 6.09
C PHE A 273 2.25 6.10 4.83
N ASN A 274 2.43 4.97 4.14
CA ASN A 274 1.44 4.46 3.19
C ASN A 274 0.34 3.72 3.93
N GLU A 275 -0.93 4.04 3.65
CA GLU A 275 -2.11 3.25 4.03
C GLU A 275 -2.00 2.62 5.43
N PRO A 276 -1.84 3.43 6.50
CA PRO A 276 -1.50 2.92 7.82
C PRO A 276 -2.58 1.97 8.38
N ARG A 277 -3.81 2.07 7.91
CA ARG A 277 -4.90 1.18 8.30
C ARG A 277 -4.75 -0.21 7.70
N VAL A 278 -4.43 -0.33 6.42
CA VAL A 278 -4.12 -1.62 5.78
C VAL A 278 -2.90 -2.25 6.45
N PHE A 279 -1.83 -1.45 6.63
CA PHE A 279 -0.62 -1.87 7.33
C PHE A 279 -0.92 -2.46 8.71
N CYS A 280 -1.59 -1.70 9.59
CA CYS A 280 -1.86 -2.16 10.94
C CYS A 280 -2.80 -3.37 10.99
N SER A 281 -3.69 -3.55 10.00
CA SER A 281 -4.50 -4.76 9.87
C SER A 281 -3.64 -6.00 9.60
N GLN A 282 -2.59 -5.90 8.78
CA GLN A 282 -1.66 -6.99 8.49
C GLN A 282 -0.91 -7.46 9.74
N ASN A 283 -0.71 -6.57 10.72
CA ASN A 283 -0.04 -6.91 11.97
C ASN A 283 -0.79 -7.93 12.83
N SER A 284 -2.05 -8.27 12.50
CA SER A 284 -2.79 -9.39 13.11
C SER A 284 -2.28 -10.78 12.68
N GLY A 285 -1.51 -10.86 11.59
CA GLY A 285 -1.04 -12.09 10.96
C GLY A 285 0.46 -12.36 11.14
N LEU A 286 0.96 -13.29 10.33
CA LEU A 286 2.39 -13.59 10.22
C LEU A 286 3.14 -12.46 9.48
N PRO A 287 4.42 -12.21 9.80
CA PRO A 287 5.19 -12.84 10.87
C PRO A 287 5.04 -12.14 12.22
N TYR A 288 4.26 -11.05 12.29
CA TYR A 288 4.14 -10.21 13.48
C TYR A 288 3.66 -10.98 14.72
N ASN A 289 2.67 -11.87 14.55
CA ASN A 289 2.12 -12.68 15.64
C ASN A 289 3.07 -13.74 16.22
N LEU A 290 4.26 -13.95 15.62
CA LEU A 290 5.30 -14.81 16.19
C LEU A 290 5.99 -14.16 17.40
N THR A 291 5.90 -12.84 17.54
CA THR A 291 6.73 -12.04 18.46
C THR A 291 5.95 -10.98 19.21
N TYR A 292 4.64 -11.20 19.41
CA TYR A 292 3.84 -10.24 20.17
C TYR A 292 4.39 -10.04 21.59
N PRO A 293 4.54 -8.78 22.02
CA PRO A 293 4.83 -8.47 23.42
C PRO A 293 3.73 -8.99 24.35
N GLU A 294 4.07 -9.23 25.61
CA GLU A 294 3.10 -9.61 26.63
C GLU A 294 1.96 -8.58 26.72
N GLY A 295 0.72 -9.06 26.77
CA GLY A 295 -0.48 -8.23 26.80
C GLY A 295 -1.02 -7.83 25.41
N ILE A 296 -0.31 -8.16 24.32
CA ILE A 296 -0.79 -7.98 22.95
C ILE A 296 -1.29 -9.31 22.37
N ASN A 297 -2.40 -9.27 21.64
CA ASN A 297 -2.94 -10.39 20.86
C ASN A 297 -3.22 -9.93 19.42
N SER A 298 -3.67 -10.83 18.55
CA SER A 298 -3.88 -10.50 17.12
C SER A 298 -4.96 -9.44 16.88
N THR A 299 -5.95 -9.33 17.77
CA THR A 299 -6.99 -8.30 17.70
C THR A 299 -6.46 -6.95 18.17
N SER A 300 -5.79 -6.91 19.33
CA SER A 300 -5.25 -5.66 19.90
C SER A 300 -4.00 -5.17 19.19
N ALA A 301 -3.25 -6.04 18.49
CA ALA A 301 -2.09 -5.67 17.69
C ALA A 301 -2.42 -4.61 16.64
N VAL A 302 -3.60 -4.69 16.02
CA VAL A 302 -4.08 -3.70 15.04
C VAL A 302 -4.19 -2.32 15.68
N PHE A 303 -4.86 -2.22 16.82
CA PHE A 303 -5.11 -0.93 17.50
C PHE A 303 -3.88 -0.39 18.24
N ARG A 304 -3.01 -1.27 18.75
CA ARG A 304 -1.69 -0.88 19.27
C ARG A 304 -0.82 -0.29 18.16
N CYS A 305 -0.78 -0.94 17.00
CA CYS A 305 -0.11 -0.43 15.82
C CYS A 305 -0.67 0.95 15.43
N THR A 306 -2.00 1.11 15.37
CA THR A 306 -2.64 2.40 15.08
C THR A 306 -2.15 3.53 15.98
N TYR A 307 -2.13 3.30 17.30
CA TYR A 307 -1.64 4.29 18.27
C TYR A 307 -0.16 4.65 18.04
N ASN A 308 0.69 3.62 17.88
CA ASN A 308 2.13 3.81 17.68
C ASN A 308 2.45 4.53 16.36
N VAL A 309 1.72 4.22 15.29
CA VAL A 309 1.85 4.85 13.97
C VAL A 309 1.44 6.33 14.03
N LEU A 310 0.33 6.67 14.71
CA LEU A 310 -0.07 8.07 14.89
C LEU A 310 0.98 8.88 15.64
N LYS A 311 1.55 8.33 16.71
CA LYS A 311 2.65 8.98 17.44
C LYS A 311 3.88 9.15 16.56
N ALA A 312 4.30 8.10 15.88
CA ALA A 312 5.43 8.14 14.96
C ALA A 312 5.24 9.22 13.88
N HIS A 313 4.04 9.32 13.30
CA HIS A 313 3.67 10.37 12.36
C HIS A 313 3.78 11.78 12.97
N GLY A 314 3.11 12.04 14.10
CA GLY A 314 3.09 13.37 14.73
C GLY A 314 4.50 13.86 15.11
N HIS A 315 5.31 12.98 15.69
CA HIS A 315 6.69 13.32 16.04
C HIS A 315 7.59 13.54 14.81
N ALA A 316 7.45 12.72 13.76
CA ALA A 316 8.21 12.91 12.52
C ALA A 316 7.84 14.22 11.82
N VAL A 317 6.55 14.59 11.79
CA VAL A 317 6.08 15.86 11.23
C VAL A 317 6.62 17.05 12.02
N LYS A 318 6.68 16.96 13.35
CA LYS A 318 7.31 18.01 14.17
C LYS A 318 8.77 18.22 13.77
N VAL A 319 9.53 17.13 13.62
CA VAL A 319 10.93 17.22 13.15
C VAL A 319 11.00 17.85 11.77
N TYR A 320 10.19 17.40 10.82
CA TYR A 320 10.17 17.96 9.47
C TYR A 320 9.90 19.47 9.47
N ARG A 321 8.88 19.92 10.23
CA ARG A 321 8.55 21.34 10.37
C ARG A 321 9.66 22.15 11.04
N ASP A 322 10.37 21.59 12.01
CA ASP A 322 11.53 22.25 12.62
C ASP A 322 12.69 22.40 11.62
N LEU A 323 12.93 21.38 10.79
CA LEU A 323 13.96 21.43 9.74
C LEU A 323 13.63 22.48 8.67
N VAL A 324 12.35 22.60 8.29
CA VAL A 324 11.89 23.66 7.37
C VAL A 324 12.01 25.03 8.02
N ALA A 325 11.52 25.19 9.25
CA ALA A 325 11.51 26.48 9.95
C ALA A 325 12.93 27.01 10.26
N SER A 326 13.89 26.10 10.47
CA SER A 326 15.30 26.44 10.66
C SER A 326 16.05 26.71 9.34
N GLY A 327 15.44 26.43 8.18
CA GLY A 327 16.10 26.52 6.88
C GLY A 327 17.13 25.42 6.62
N THR A 328 17.09 24.32 7.39
CA THR A 328 17.98 23.17 7.17
C THR A 328 17.63 22.43 5.87
N ILE A 329 16.34 22.41 5.54
CA ILE A 329 15.81 21.84 4.30
C ILE A 329 14.88 22.83 3.61
N ALA A 330 14.63 22.63 2.32
CA ALA A 330 13.67 23.42 1.55
C ALA A 330 12.25 23.29 2.14
N ALA A 331 11.46 24.35 2.01
CA ALA A 331 10.05 24.28 2.36
C ALA A 331 9.31 23.29 1.44
N GLY A 332 8.49 22.44 2.06
CA GLY A 332 7.63 21.48 1.40
C GLY A 332 6.46 21.10 2.29
N GLU A 333 5.65 20.14 1.86
CA GLU A 333 4.42 19.72 2.53
C GLU A 333 4.54 18.25 2.98
N ILE A 334 4.00 17.92 4.16
CA ILE A 334 4.00 16.55 4.68
C ILE A 334 2.60 16.09 5.10
N GLY A 335 2.29 14.81 4.91
CA GLY A 335 1.07 14.16 5.38
C GLY A 335 1.27 12.64 5.50
N PHE A 336 0.19 11.88 5.35
CA PHE A 336 0.22 10.44 5.13
C PHE A 336 -0.86 10.07 4.11
N LYS A 337 -0.74 8.88 3.51
CA LYS A 337 -1.72 8.39 2.53
C LYS A 337 -2.77 7.57 3.26
N SER A 338 -4.01 8.06 3.27
CA SER A 338 -5.18 7.26 3.62
C SER A 338 -5.58 6.40 2.42
N ASP A 339 -6.38 5.38 2.66
CA ASP A 339 -7.03 4.55 1.64
C ASP A 339 -8.50 4.35 1.98
N ASP A 340 -9.18 3.51 1.22
CA ASP A 340 -10.57 3.14 1.43
C ASP A 340 -11.57 4.29 1.14
N ASN A 341 -12.79 4.23 1.68
CA ASN A 341 -13.87 5.16 1.32
C ASN A 341 -14.90 5.39 2.43
N TYR A 342 -15.79 6.36 2.22
CA TYR A 342 -17.09 6.37 2.88
C TYR A 342 -18.09 5.65 1.95
N PRO A 343 -18.48 4.40 2.24
CA PRO A 343 -19.33 3.62 1.35
C PRO A 343 -20.75 4.19 1.26
N ILE A 344 -21.42 3.90 0.15
CA ILE A 344 -22.84 4.23 0.02
C ILE A 344 -23.69 3.22 0.80
N PRO A 345 -24.81 3.63 1.40
CA PRO A 345 -25.73 2.67 2.02
C PRO A 345 -26.41 1.80 0.97
N ALA A 346 -26.49 0.49 1.20
CA ALA A 346 -27.12 -0.46 0.28
C ALA A 346 -28.58 -0.09 -0.04
N ARG A 347 -29.33 0.33 0.99
CA ARG A 347 -30.70 0.85 0.87
C ARG A 347 -30.67 2.35 1.21
N PRO A 348 -30.76 3.26 0.23
CA PRO A 348 -30.74 4.70 0.48
C PRO A 348 -31.81 5.13 1.49
N GLY A 349 -31.43 5.89 2.53
CA GLY A 349 -32.31 6.33 3.60
C GLY A 349 -32.57 5.30 4.72
N ASN A 350 -31.92 4.14 4.67
CA ASN A 350 -31.98 3.15 5.76
C ASN A 350 -30.94 3.50 6.84
N ALA A 351 -31.42 3.75 8.06
CA ALA A 351 -30.57 4.18 9.16
C ALA A 351 -29.50 3.15 9.57
N ASP A 352 -29.76 1.85 9.41
CA ASP A 352 -28.79 0.81 9.77
C ASP A 352 -27.64 0.79 8.74
N ASP A 353 -27.95 0.84 7.44
CA ASP A 353 -26.93 0.89 6.38
C ASP A 353 -26.12 2.19 6.43
N GLU A 354 -26.74 3.30 6.84
CA GLU A 354 -26.04 4.58 7.06
C GLU A 354 -25.11 4.52 8.27
N GLU A 355 -25.53 3.86 9.36
CA GLU A 355 -24.69 3.66 10.54
C GLU A 355 -23.52 2.72 10.22
N SER A 356 -23.74 1.61 9.51
CA SER A 356 -22.66 0.73 9.10
C SER A 356 -21.69 1.41 8.13
N ALA A 357 -22.19 2.27 7.22
CA ALA A 357 -21.35 3.06 6.34
C ALA A 357 -20.48 4.08 7.10
N LYS A 358 -21.06 4.75 8.11
CA LYS A 358 -20.32 5.65 9.01
C LYS A 358 -19.26 4.90 9.81
N ARG A 359 -19.59 3.70 10.30
CA ARG A 359 -18.63 2.84 11.01
C ARG A 359 -17.49 2.41 10.11
N HIS A 360 -17.79 2.05 8.85
CA HIS A 360 -16.77 1.73 7.87
C HIS A 360 -15.79 2.88 7.72
N GLU A 361 -16.29 4.08 7.40
CA GLU A 361 -15.44 5.28 7.26
C GLU A 361 -14.60 5.50 8.54
N ALA A 362 -15.22 5.42 9.71
CA ALA A 362 -14.53 5.65 10.97
C ALA A 362 -13.40 4.64 11.24
N PHE A 363 -13.59 3.36 10.91
CA PHE A 363 -12.58 2.32 11.11
C PHE A 363 -11.54 2.23 9.98
N ARG A 364 -11.86 2.73 8.79
CA ARG A 364 -10.98 2.63 7.61
C ARG A 364 -10.18 3.90 7.36
N ILE A 365 -10.78 5.07 7.58
CA ILE A 365 -10.18 6.39 7.34
C ILE A 365 -10.07 7.17 8.65
N GLY A 366 -11.21 7.40 9.32
CA GLY A 366 -11.32 8.32 10.44
C GLY A 366 -10.39 7.99 11.63
N ILE A 367 -10.09 6.72 11.88
CA ILE A 367 -9.22 6.27 12.97
C ILE A 367 -7.80 6.87 12.88
N PHE A 368 -7.34 7.21 11.67
CA PHE A 368 -6.09 7.95 11.45
C PHE A 368 -6.35 9.41 11.07
N ALA A 369 -7.31 9.65 10.17
CA ALA A 369 -7.56 10.98 9.61
C ALA A 369 -8.13 11.97 10.64
N GLN A 370 -9.00 11.52 11.55
CA GLN A 370 -9.64 12.42 12.53
C GLN A 370 -8.67 12.92 13.62
N PRO A 371 -7.76 12.09 14.17
CA PRO A 371 -6.69 12.59 15.03
C PRO A 371 -5.81 13.64 14.35
N VAL A 372 -5.52 13.49 13.05
CA VAL A 372 -4.57 14.36 12.33
C VAL A 372 -5.23 15.63 11.77
N TYR A 373 -6.29 15.50 10.99
CA TYR A 373 -6.92 16.61 10.25
C TYR A 373 -8.22 17.10 10.91
N GLY A 374 -8.78 16.33 11.84
CA GLY A 374 -10.05 16.61 12.50
C GLY A 374 -9.88 17.23 13.89
N ASN A 375 -10.61 16.69 14.85
CA ASN A 375 -10.70 17.25 16.20
C ASN A 375 -9.50 16.91 17.11
N GLY A 376 -8.61 16.00 16.70
CA GLY A 376 -7.46 15.55 17.51
C GLY A 376 -7.74 14.32 18.37
N ASP A 377 -8.85 13.62 18.17
CA ASP A 377 -9.20 12.38 18.85
C ASP A 377 -9.70 11.34 17.83
N TYR A 378 -9.77 10.08 18.23
CA TYR A 378 -10.36 9.04 17.39
C TYR A 378 -11.87 9.26 17.21
N PRO A 379 -12.49 8.73 16.15
CA PRO A 379 -13.95 8.73 16.03
C PRO A 379 -14.59 8.06 17.25
N ASP A 380 -15.66 8.66 17.78
CA ASP A 380 -16.31 8.17 19.02
C ASP A 380 -16.74 6.70 18.89
N VAL A 381 -17.29 6.35 17.73
CA VAL A 381 -17.75 4.99 17.42
C VAL A 381 -16.64 3.93 17.47
N VAL A 382 -15.40 4.32 17.17
CA VAL A 382 -14.23 3.43 17.30
C VAL A 382 -13.95 3.20 18.78
N LYS A 383 -13.83 4.27 19.57
CA LYS A 383 -13.53 4.22 21.02
C LYS A 383 -14.56 3.39 21.78
N GLU A 384 -15.84 3.61 21.49
CA GLU A 384 -16.96 2.90 22.12
C GLU A 384 -16.97 1.39 21.82
N THR A 385 -16.38 0.98 20.69
CA THR A 385 -16.36 -0.43 20.26
C THR A 385 -15.12 -1.17 20.77
N VAL A 386 -13.94 -0.54 20.70
CA VAL A 386 -12.65 -1.22 20.96
C VAL A 386 -12.14 -1.03 22.38
N GLY A 387 -12.60 0.01 23.08
CA GLY A 387 -12.21 0.32 24.45
C GLY A 387 -10.70 0.36 24.65
N ASP A 388 -10.22 -0.33 25.69
CA ASP A 388 -8.82 -0.26 26.14
C ASP A 388 -7.80 -0.92 25.18
N MET A 389 -8.26 -1.60 24.13
CA MET A 389 -7.36 -2.11 23.08
C MET A 389 -6.73 -0.97 22.26
N LEU A 390 -7.40 0.19 22.18
CA LEU A 390 -6.89 1.40 21.55
C LEU A 390 -6.43 2.38 22.63
N PRO A 391 -5.11 2.55 22.82
CA PRO A 391 -4.60 3.46 23.84
C PRO A 391 -5.13 4.88 23.64
N ALA A 392 -5.55 5.51 24.74
CA ALA A 392 -6.00 6.88 24.74
C ALA A 392 -4.86 7.83 24.33
N LEU A 393 -5.17 8.82 23.49
CA LEU A 393 -4.24 9.87 23.14
C LEU A 393 -4.09 10.83 24.32
N THR A 394 -2.89 10.89 24.89
CA THR A 394 -2.56 11.88 25.93
C THR A 394 -2.57 13.30 25.33
N ASP A 395 -2.64 14.33 26.18
CA ASP A 395 -2.57 15.72 25.70
C ASP A 395 -1.25 16.02 24.96
N GLU A 396 -0.16 15.36 25.36
CA GLU A 396 1.11 15.42 24.64
C GLU A 396 0.99 14.78 23.25
N ASP A 397 0.45 13.55 23.15
CA ASP A 397 0.25 12.88 21.87
C ASP A 397 -0.59 13.76 20.93
N LYS A 398 -1.71 14.33 21.43
CA LYS A 398 -2.58 15.24 20.68
C LYS A 398 -1.84 16.50 20.22
N GLY A 399 -0.91 17.01 21.01
CA GLY A 399 -0.08 18.17 20.66
C GLY A 399 0.84 17.91 19.46
N TYR A 400 1.29 16.67 19.25
CA TYR A 400 2.07 16.28 18.08
C TYR A 400 1.20 15.88 16.88
N ILE A 401 0.06 15.22 17.12
CA ILE A 401 -0.78 14.60 16.08
C ILE A 401 -1.77 15.60 15.47
N LYS A 402 -2.43 16.43 16.28
CA LYS A 402 -3.46 17.32 15.76
C LYS A 402 -2.84 18.39 14.86
N GLY A 403 -3.33 18.46 13.62
CA GLY A 403 -2.80 19.36 12.59
C GLY A 403 -1.44 18.94 12.04
N SER A 404 -1.02 17.68 12.19
CA SER A 404 0.24 17.15 11.64
C SER A 404 0.16 16.73 10.17
N GLY A 405 -0.85 17.18 9.43
CA GLY A 405 -0.92 17.00 7.98
C GLY A 405 -1.11 18.32 7.26
N ASP A 406 -0.13 18.70 6.45
CA ASP A 406 -0.21 19.87 5.57
C ASP A 406 -1.09 19.57 4.35
N ILE A 407 -1.07 18.32 3.89
CA ILE A 407 -1.78 17.78 2.72
C ILE A 407 -2.53 16.51 3.12
N PHE A 408 -3.72 16.31 2.55
CA PHE A 408 -4.41 15.01 2.60
C PHE A 408 -4.02 14.20 1.36
N ALA A 409 -4.02 12.88 1.46
CA ALA A 409 -3.79 11.99 0.33
C ALA A 409 -4.69 10.77 0.47
N ILE A 410 -5.37 10.40 -0.60
CA ILE A 410 -6.26 9.24 -0.66
C ILE A 410 -5.84 8.30 -1.77
N ASP A 411 -5.61 7.04 -1.41
CA ASP A 411 -5.44 5.90 -2.30
C ASP A 411 -6.84 5.43 -2.70
N GLY A 412 -7.46 6.25 -3.56
CA GLY A 412 -8.88 6.21 -3.89
C GLY A 412 -9.21 5.17 -4.94
N TYR A 413 -8.82 3.92 -4.73
CA TYR A 413 -9.06 2.85 -5.71
C TYR A 413 -10.54 2.66 -6.01
N ARG A 414 -11.41 2.74 -5.00
CA ARG A 414 -12.82 2.40 -5.14
C ARG A 414 -13.72 2.93 -4.02
N THR A 415 -15.03 2.92 -4.27
CA THR A 415 -16.12 3.07 -3.30
C THR A 415 -16.87 1.74 -3.15
N ASP A 416 -17.28 1.41 -1.92
CA ASP A 416 -18.03 0.20 -1.59
C ASP A 416 -19.52 0.47 -1.28
N ILE A 417 -20.28 -0.61 -1.07
CA ILE A 417 -21.66 -0.62 -0.60
C ILE A 417 -21.69 -1.19 0.82
N SER A 418 -22.25 -0.45 1.77
CA SER A 418 -22.42 -0.92 3.15
C SER A 418 -23.82 -1.49 3.37
N HIS A 419 -23.88 -2.76 3.77
CA HIS A 419 -25.08 -3.41 4.27
C HIS A 419 -24.91 -3.61 5.76
N ALA A 420 -25.83 -3.14 6.58
CA ALA A 420 -25.77 -3.41 8.02
C ALA A 420 -25.74 -4.92 8.28
N ALA A 421 -24.96 -5.35 9.27
CA ALA A 421 -24.87 -6.76 9.64
C ALA A 421 -26.27 -7.36 9.85
N LEU A 422 -26.54 -8.50 9.19
CA LEU A 422 -27.86 -9.13 9.14
C LEU A 422 -28.33 -9.60 10.52
N ASN A 423 -27.40 -9.90 11.42
CA ASN A 423 -27.66 -10.23 12.82
C ASN A 423 -27.86 -8.98 13.72
N GLY A 424 -27.80 -7.78 13.14
CA GLY A 424 -27.93 -6.48 13.79
C GLY A 424 -26.60 -5.92 14.30
N ILE A 425 -26.30 -4.66 13.94
CA ILE A 425 -25.07 -3.94 14.32
C ILE A 425 -24.80 -4.06 15.82
N ALA A 426 -25.81 -3.81 16.66
CA ALA A 426 -25.66 -3.85 18.11
C ALA A 426 -25.20 -5.23 18.65
N ASN A 427 -25.57 -6.32 17.99
CA ASN A 427 -25.14 -7.66 18.38
C ASN A 427 -23.72 -7.93 17.91
N CYS A 428 -23.40 -7.57 16.66
CA CYS A 428 -22.06 -7.69 16.11
C CYS A 428 -21.01 -6.91 16.93
N ILE A 429 -21.25 -5.64 17.26
CA ILE A 429 -20.24 -4.80 17.95
C ILE A 429 -19.85 -5.33 19.34
N ARG A 430 -20.76 -6.06 19.99
CA ARG A 430 -20.54 -6.67 21.31
C ARG A 430 -19.75 -7.96 21.26
N ASN A 431 -19.56 -8.54 20.08
CA ASN A 431 -18.90 -9.83 19.89
C ASN A 431 -17.67 -9.68 19.00
N GLN A 432 -16.48 -9.62 19.61
CA GLN A 432 -15.21 -9.53 18.87
C GLN A 432 -14.93 -10.76 18.00
N SER A 433 -15.63 -11.88 18.21
CA SER A 433 -15.54 -13.08 17.39
C SER A 433 -16.54 -13.09 16.23
N ASP A 434 -17.38 -12.06 16.08
CA ASP A 434 -18.26 -11.91 14.92
C ASP A 434 -17.40 -11.62 13.68
N PRO A 435 -17.62 -12.31 12.54
CA PRO A 435 -16.83 -12.11 11.33
C PRO A 435 -16.89 -10.68 10.77
N ASN A 436 -17.93 -9.92 11.10
CA ASN A 436 -18.12 -8.56 10.65
C ASN A 436 -17.61 -7.50 11.66
N TRP A 437 -17.11 -7.93 12.83
CA TRP A 437 -16.50 -7.02 13.80
C TRP A 437 -15.19 -6.43 13.24
N PRO A 438 -14.88 -5.13 13.45
CA PRO A 438 -15.59 -4.15 14.28
C PRO A 438 -16.56 -3.25 13.51
N VAL A 439 -16.55 -3.31 12.18
CA VAL A 439 -17.34 -2.41 11.33
C VAL A 439 -18.83 -2.70 11.48
N CYS A 440 -19.19 -3.98 11.51
CA CYS A 440 -20.54 -4.48 11.60
C CYS A 440 -21.42 -4.11 10.40
N GLU A 441 -20.79 -4.12 9.22
CA GLU A 441 -21.43 -4.30 7.92
C GLU A 441 -21.17 -5.73 7.43
N GLU A 442 -21.95 -6.22 6.47
CA GLU A 442 -21.62 -7.47 5.78
C GLU A 442 -20.37 -7.27 4.90
N GLY A 443 -19.20 -7.67 5.42
CA GLY A 443 -17.90 -7.35 4.81
C GLY A 443 -17.45 -8.26 3.67
N SER A 444 -18.28 -9.20 3.23
CA SER A 444 -17.93 -10.14 2.15
C SER A 444 -18.32 -9.61 0.76
N ASP A 445 -17.58 -10.01 -0.28
CA ASP A 445 -17.77 -9.55 -1.67
C ASP A 445 -19.22 -9.57 -2.18
N PRO A 446 -20.07 -10.60 -1.86
CA PRO A 446 -21.47 -10.62 -2.29
C PRO A 446 -22.34 -9.49 -1.72
N PHE A 447 -21.84 -8.72 -0.75
CA PHE A 447 -22.51 -7.56 -0.15
C PHE A 447 -21.74 -6.27 -0.44
N ALA A 448 -20.44 -6.24 -0.14
CA ALA A 448 -19.59 -5.05 -0.20
C ALA A 448 -19.58 -4.35 -1.58
N HIS A 449 -19.93 -5.08 -2.65
CA HIS A 449 -19.95 -4.54 -4.00
C HIS A 449 -21.32 -4.65 -4.68
N VAL A 450 -22.36 -5.16 -4.01
CA VAL A 450 -23.62 -5.55 -4.65
C VAL A 450 -24.80 -4.79 -4.06
N TYR A 451 -25.59 -4.15 -4.92
CA TYR A 451 -26.85 -3.51 -4.53
C TYR A 451 -27.92 -4.55 -4.16
N PRO A 452 -28.99 -4.16 -3.44
CA PRO A 452 -30.16 -5.02 -3.23
C PRO A 452 -30.80 -5.55 -4.53
N SER A 453 -30.52 -4.93 -5.68
CA SER A 453 -30.93 -5.39 -7.01
C SER A 453 -30.20 -6.67 -7.47
N GLY A 454 -29.10 -7.05 -6.82
CA GLY A 454 -28.21 -8.12 -7.24
C GLY A 454 -27.15 -7.71 -8.28
N PHE A 455 -27.12 -6.44 -8.69
CA PHE A 455 -26.09 -5.90 -9.58
C PHE A 455 -24.95 -5.25 -8.79
N ALA A 456 -23.73 -5.36 -9.31
CA ALA A 456 -22.55 -4.74 -8.72
C ALA A 456 -22.56 -3.21 -8.85
N ILE A 457 -21.80 -2.52 -7.98
CA ILE A 457 -21.56 -1.08 -8.03
C ILE A 457 -20.83 -0.65 -9.31
N GLY A 458 -20.01 -1.54 -9.87
CA GLY A 458 -19.21 -1.30 -11.05
C GLY A 458 -18.53 -2.57 -11.56
N GLN A 459 -17.68 -2.42 -12.58
CA GLN A 459 -16.89 -3.52 -13.12
C GLN A 459 -15.92 -4.04 -12.04
N SER A 460 -15.85 -5.36 -11.83
CA SER A 460 -14.85 -5.98 -10.96
C SER A 460 -13.52 -6.20 -11.71
N ALA A 461 -12.42 -6.06 -10.99
CA ALA A 461 -11.07 -6.42 -11.45
C ALA A 461 -10.85 -7.93 -11.35
N ASP A 462 -9.59 -8.35 -11.46
CA ASP A 462 -9.17 -9.71 -11.18
C ASP A 462 -9.65 -10.20 -9.80
N PRO A 463 -10.22 -11.42 -9.70
CA PRO A 463 -10.84 -11.91 -8.46
C PRO A 463 -9.83 -12.18 -7.33
N LEU A 464 -8.53 -12.26 -7.58
CA LEU A 464 -7.52 -12.32 -6.50
C LEU A 464 -7.38 -10.97 -5.77
N SER A 465 -7.83 -9.89 -6.40
CA SER A 465 -7.96 -8.55 -5.84
C SER A 465 -9.44 -8.12 -5.87
N SER A 466 -10.33 -8.99 -5.39
CA SER A 466 -11.80 -8.80 -5.48
C SER A 466 -12.31 -7.51 -4.83
N TRP A 467 -11.54 -6.92 -3.92
CA TRP A 467 -11.80 -5.61 -3.32
C TRP A 467 -11.81 -4.46 -4.35
N LEU A 468 -11.21 -4.65 -5.53
CA LEU A 468 -11.04 -3.64 -6.56
C LEU A 468 -12.18 -3.66 -7.59
N VAL A 469 -12.85 -2.52 -7.71
CA VAL A 469 -13.94 -2.28 -8.68
C VAL A 469 -13.79 -0.90 -9.33
N ASN A 470 -14.19 -0.78 -10.60
CA ASN A 470 -14.31 0.53 -11.25
C ASN A 470 -15.57 1.23 -10.74
N SER A 471 -15.37 2.18 -9.83
CA SER A 471 -16.44 2.96 -9.20
C SER A 471 -16.26 4.46 -9.46
N ALA A 472 -15.72 4.81 -10.63
CA ALA A 472 -15.43 6.19 -11.02
C ALA A 472 -16.57 7.20 -10.75
N PRO A 473 -17.86 6.88 -10.99
CA PRO A 473 -18.95 7.84 -10.74
C PRO A 473 -19.02 8.39 -9.31
N PHE A 474 -18.41 7.71 -8.32
CA PHE A 474 -18.45 8.08 -6.91
C PHE A 474 -17.26 8.93 -6.45
N ILE A 475 -16.21 9.10 -7.28
CA ILE A 475 -14.97 9.79 -6.90
C ILE A 475 -15.22 11.21 -6.37
N ARG A 476 -16.09 11.97 -7.05
CA ARG A 476 -16.39 13.36 -6.68
C ARG A 476 -17.04 13.46 -5.30
N ASP A 477 -17.90 12.51 -4.96
CA ASP A 477 -18.55 12.47 -3.64
C ASP A 477 -17.54 12.15 -2.54
N GLN A 478 -16.62 11.19 -2.78
CA GLN A 478 -15.53 10.90 -1.86
C GLN A 478 -14.63 12.13 -1.65
N LEU A 479 -14.22 12.81 -2.71
CA LEU A 479 -13.37 14.01 -2.60
C LEU A 479 -14.05 15.14 -1.83
N LYS A 480 -15.36 15.36 -2.04
CA LYS A 480 -16.13 16.35 -1.26
C LYS A 480 -16.17 15.96 0.21
N PHE A 481 -16.48 14.71 0.53
CA PHE A 481 -16.49 14.22 1.91
C PHE A 481 -15.13 14.43 2.57
N LEU A 482 -14.06 13.92 1.96
CA LEU A 482 -12.71 13.97 2.55
C LEU A 482 -12.23 15.41 2.76
N THR A 483 -12.43 16.29 1.79
CA THR A 483 -11.97 17.69 1.90
C THR A 483 -12.80 18.53 2.87
N GLN A 484 -14.05 18.16 3.14
CA GLN A 484 -14.90 18.82 4.12
C GLN A 484 -14.68 18.29 5.54
N THR A 485 -14.48 16.98 5.68
CA THR A 485 -14.31 16.30 6.98
C THR A 485 -12.87 16.37 7.48
N TYR A 486 -11.89 16.24 6.58
CA TYR A 486 -10.45 16.21 6.87
C TYR A 486 -9.71 17.30 6.07
N PRO A 487 -10.04 18.58 6.28
CA PRO A 487 -9.45 19.66 5.50
C PRO A 487 -7.95 19.79 5.80
N ALA A 488 -7.15 19.76 4.74
CA ALA A 488 -5.72 20.08 4.79
C ALA A 488 -5.45 21.36 4.01
N LYS A 489 -4.55 22.21 4.53
CA LYS A 489 -4.26 23.53 3.92
C LYS A 489 -3.71 23.41 2.50
N GLY A 490 -2.91 22.38 2.24
CA GLY A 490 -2.33 22.05 0.97
C GLY A 490 -3.28 21.30 0.02
N GLY A 491 -4.53 21.05 0.41
CA GLY A 491 -5.47 20.29 -0.43
C GLY A 491 -5.25 18.78 -0.37
N ILE A 492 -5.69 18.08 -1.42
CA ILE A 492 -5.75 16.61 -1.46
C ILE A 492 -5.02 16.04 -2.68
N TYR A 493 -4.32 14.92 -2.52
CA TYR A 493 -3.82 14.08 -3.61
C TYR A 493 -4.72 12.86 -3.82
N PHE A 494 -4.90 12.47 -5.07
CA PHE A 494 -5.33 11.11 -5.41
C PHE A 494 -4.06 10.27 -5.59
N SER A 495 -3.60 9.68 -4.48
CA SER A 495 -2.22 9.25 -4.31
C SER A 495 -1.92 7.82 -4.75
N GLU A 496 -2.95 7.01 -4.95
CA GLU A 496 -2.93 5.75 -5.69
C GLU A 496 -4.29 5.45 -6.31
N PHE A 497 -4.27 4.91 -7.53
CA PHE A 497 -5.39 4.28 -8.21
C PHE A 497 -4.87 3.47 -9.39
N GLY A 498 -5.41 2.27 -9.58
CA GLY A 498 -4.83 1.26 -10.44
C GLY A 498 -5.80 0.16 -10.80
N TRP A 499 -5.42 -0.66 -11.79
CA TRP A 499 -6.24 -1.78 -12.22
C TRP A 499 -5.46 -3.09 -12.34
N ALA A 500 -6.04 -4.15 -11.77
CA ALA A 500 -5.66 -5.53 -12.01
C ALA A 500 -6.54 -6.12 -13.13
N GLU A 501 -6.02 -6.19 -14.35
CA GLU A 501 -6.76 -6.77 -15.48
C GLU A 501 -6.94 -8.28 -15.27
N ASP A 502 -8.19 -8.75 -15.33
CA ASP A 502 -8.56 -10.14 -15.04
C ASP A 502 -7.75 -11.15 -15.86
N ALA A 503 -7.12 -12.09 -15.16
CA ALA A 503 -6.31 -13.18 -15.71
C ALA A 503 -5.21 -12.71 -16.69
N GLU A 504 -4.68 -11.48 -16.53
CA GLU A 504 -3.60 -10.99 -17.39
C GLU A 504 -2.33 -11.84 -17.26
N TYR A 505 -2.09 -12.41 -16.08
CA TYR A 505 -0.98 -13.31 -15.81
C TYR A 505 -1.06 -14.66 -16.56
N ASP A 506 -2.23 -15.06 -17.06
CA ASP A 506 -2.40 -16.28 -17.85
C ASP A 506 -2.09 -16.06 -19.35
N ARG A 507 -1.94 -14.79 -19.78
CA ARG A 507 -1.63 -14.46 -21.17
C ARG A 507 -0.17 -14.76 -21.49
N GLN A 508 0.06 -15.47 -22.58
CA GLN A 508 1.40 -15.88 -23.01
C GLN A 508 1.95 -15.05 -24.18
N LEU A 509 1.07 -14.35 -24.91
CA LEU A 509 1.45 -13.58 -26.10
C LEU A 509 1.33 -12.09 -25.80
N LEU A 510 2.42 -11.35 -26.01
CA LEU A 510 2.55 -9.94 -25.63
C LEU A 510 1.41 -9.05 -26.18
N TYR A 511 0.98 -9.26 -27.42
CA TYR A 511 -0.09 -8.46 -28.02
C TYR A 511 -1.45 -8.60 -27.30
N GLN A 512 -1.66 -9.71 -26.58
CA GLN A 512 -2.86 -9.92 -25.76
C GLN A 512 -2.74 -9.17 -24.43
N ILE A 513 -1.53 -8.99 -23.92
CA ILE A 513 -1.24 -8.27 -22.66
C ILE A 513 -1.31 -6.77 -22.90
N THR A 514 -0.69 -6.28 -23.97
CA THR A 514 -0.53 -4.84 -24.22
C THR A 514 -1.82 -4.14 -24.63
N TRP A 515 -2.89 -4.88 -24.95
CA TRP A 515 -4.23 -4.31 -25.16
C TRP A 515 -5.10 -4.60 -23.94
N ASP A 516 -4.87 -3.84 -22.87
CA ASP A 516 -5.52 -3.93 -21.57
C ASP A 516 -6.71 -2.96 -21.47
N GLY A 517 -7.84 -3.38 -22.04
CA GLY A 517 -9.00 -2.52 -22.26
C GLY A 517 -9.62 -1.98 -20.97
N LEU A 518 -9.73 -2.80 -19.91
CA LEU A 518 -10.39 -2.38 -18.67
C LEU A 518 -9.50 -1.46 -17.84
N ARG A 519 -8.18 -1.70 -17.76
CA ARG A 519 -7.21 -0.79 -17.14
C ARG A 519 -7.18 0.54 -17.87
N THR A 520 -7.18 0.51 -19.20
CA THR A 520 -7.25 1.71 -20.04
C THR A 520 -8.50 2.54 -19.72
N GLN A 521 -9.65 1.87 -19.61
CA GLN A 521 -10.92 2.53 -19.28
C GLN A 521 -10.93 3.08 -17.84
N TYR A 522 -10.51 2.26 -16.87
CA TYR A 522 -10.45 2.63 -15.46
C TYR A 522 -9.65 3.92 -15.25
N LEU A 523 -8.42 3.98 -15.80
CA LEU A 523 -7.58 5.18 -15.65
C LEU A 523 -8.23 6.41 -16.27
N THR A 524 -8.86 6.26 -17.43
CA THR A 524 -9.54 7.36 -18.13
C THR A 524 -10.78 7.84 -17.37
N ASP A 525 -11.61 6.92 -16.89
CA ASP A 525 -12.81 7.22 -16.10
C ASP A 525 -12.44 7.98 -14.81
N TYR A 526 -11.41 7.51 -14.11
CA TYR A 526 -10.94 8.11 -12.85
C TYR A 526 -10.38 9.50 -13.08
N LEU A 527 -9.44 9.65 -14.03
CA LEU A 527 -8.87 10.95 -14.38
C LEU A 527 -9.92 11.95 -14.84
N SER A 528 -10.94 11.50 -15.58
CA SER A 528 -12.07 12.35 -16.01
C SER A 528 -12.83 12.90 -14.81
N GLN A 529 -13.14 12.06 -13.81
CA GLN A 529 -13.85 12.50 -12.61
C GLN A 529 -12.99 13.39 -11.71
N LEU A 530 -11.68 13.14 -11.64
CA LEU A 530 -10.74 14.03 -10.95
C LEU A 530 -10.68 15.42 -11.59
N LEU A 531 -10.67 15.48 -12.93
CA LEU A 531 -10.72 16.74 -13.66
C LEU A 531 -12.05 17.46 -13.42
N LEU A 532 -13.16 16.74 -13.43
CA LEU A 532 -14.47 17.31 -13.09
C LEU A 532 -14.57 17.76 -11.64
N ALA A 533 -13.92 17.09 -10.68
CA ALA A 533 -13.88 17.49 -9.28
C ALA A 533 -13.22 18.88 -9.11
N VAL A 534 -12.15 19.15 -9.88
CA VAL A 534 -11.52 20.47 -9.90
C VAL A 534 -12.47 21.53 -10.47
N HIS A 535 -13.06 21.28 -11.65
CA HIS A 535 -13.80 22.31 -12.39
C HIS A 535 -15.23 22.53 -11.90
N LYS A 536 -15.90 21.48 -11.43
CA LYS A 536 -17.32 21.53 -11.03
C LYS A 536 -17.51 21.63 -9.53
N ASP A 537 -16.63 21.02 -8.74
CA ASP A 537 -16.77 20.95 -7.29
C ASP A 537 -15.76 21.83 -6.54
N GLY A 538 -14.78 22.42 -7.25
CA GLY A 538 -13.80 23.34 -6.67
C GLY A 538 -12.80 22.65 -5.73
N ILE A 539 -12.57 21.34 -5.91
CA ILE A 539 -11.64 20.58 -5.07
C ILE A 539 -10.20 21.08 -5.33
N ASN A 540 -9.48 21.39 -4.24
CA ASN A 540 -8.04 21.69 -4.29
C ASN A 540 -7.24 20.39 -4.50
N LEU A 541 -7.40 19.77 -5.67
CA LEU A 541 -6.73 18.54 -6.05
C LEU A 541 -5.32 18.84 -6.54
N ARG A 542 -4.32 18.22 -5.92
CA ARG A 542 -2.90 18.53 -6.12
C ARG A 542 -2.18 17.60 -7.08
N GLY A 543 -2.71 16.40 -7.26
CA GLY A 543 -2.13 15.41 -8.16
C GLY A 543 -2.95 14.14 -8.27
N ALA A 544 -2.62 13.36 -9.29
CA ALA A 544 -3.12 12.03 -9.56
C ALA A 544 -1.91 11.12 -9.80
N LEU A 545 -1.75 10.09 -8.98
CA LEU A 545 -0.63 9.17 -9.02
C LEU A 545 -1.19 7.76 -9.26
N THR A 546 -0.94 7.19 -10.42
CA THR A 546 -1.45 5.84 -10.71
C THR A 546 -0.57 4.74 -10.11
N TRP A 547 -1.20 3.72 -9.53
CA TRP A 547 -0.58 2.47 -9.12
C TRP A 547 -0.77 1.42 -10.24
N SER A 548 0.25 0.98 -10.94
CA SER A 548 1.63 1.45 -10.87
C SER A 548 2.24 1.53 -12.26
N PHE A 549 3.47 2.02 -12.34
CA PHE A 549 4.14 2.16 -13.62
C PHE A 549 4.61 0.85 -14.24
N VAL A 550 4.73 -0.24 -13.47
CA VAL A 550 5.22 -1.54 -13.91
C VAL A 550 4.48 -2.64 -13.17
N ASP A 551 4.26 -3.78 -13.83
CA ASP A 551 3.87 -5.00 -13.11
C ASP A 551 4.95 -5.31 -12.07
N ASN A 552 4.55 -5.53 -10.83
CA ASN A 552 5.47 -5.59 -9.69
C ASN A 552 5.06 -6.68 -8.69
N TRP A 553 5.77 -6.76 -7.56
CA TRP A 553 5.47 -7.71 -6.49
C TRP A 553 4.31 -7.20 -5.63
N GLU A 554 3.12 -7.76 -5.83
CA GLU A 554 1.88 -7.33 -5.17
C GLU A 554 1.65 -8.12 -3.87
N TRP A 555 2.54 -7.90 -2.91
CA TRP A 555 2.44 -8.44 -1.55
C TRP A 555 2.25 -9.97 -1.54
N GLY A 556 1.22 -10.48 -0.84
CA GLY A 556 0.93 -11.90 -0.77
C GLY A 556 0.57 -12.58 -2.10
N LEU A 557 0.21 -11.80 -3.13
CA LEU A 557 -0.08 -12.30 -4.48
C LEU A 557 1.18 -12.42 -5.35
N GLY A 558 2.29 -11.82 -4.90
CA GLY A 558 3.58 -11.85 -5.59
C GLY A 558 3.54 -11.18 -6.97
N MET A 559 4.36 -11.66 -7.90
CA MET A 559 4.39 -11.17 -9.29
C MET A 559 3.18 -11.65 -10.11
N GLN A 560 2.28 -12.46 -9.56
CA GLN A 560 1.12 -12.93 -10.31
C GLN A 560 0.17 -11.77 -10.62
N GLN A 561 -0.19 -10.96 -9.63
CA GLN A 561 -1.12 -9.86 -9.87
C GLN A 561 -0.48 -8.74 -10.70
N LYS A 562 -1.23 -8.15 -11.64
CA LYS A 562 -0.70 -7.20 -12.62
C LYS A 562 -1.36 -5.83 -12.51
N PHE A 563 -0.75 -4.91 -11.79
CA PHE A 563 -1.22 -3.51 -11.66
C PHE A 563 -0.57 -2.54 -12.65
N GLY A 564 0.50 -2.94 -13.33
CA GLY A 564 1.30 -2.04 -14.14
C GLY A 564 0.59 -1.57 -15.40
N PHE A 565 0.77 -0.30 -15.75
CA PHE A 565 0.51 0.15 -17.12
C PHE A 565 1.63 -0.23 -18.12
N GLN A 566 2.71 -0.85 -17.62
CA GLN A 566 3.78 -1.47 -18.38
C GLN A 566 3.90 -2.92 -17.94
N PHE A 567 3.99 -3.80 -18.93
CA PHE A 567 4.31 -5.19 -18.73
C PHE A 567 5.78 -5.35 -18.36
N VAL A 568 6.08 -6.22 -17.39
CA VAL A 568 7.43 -6.67 -17.06
C VAL A 568 7.53 -8.16 -17.37
N ASN A 569 8.41 -8.52 -18.30
CA ASN A 569 8.58 -9.91 -18.69
C ASN A 569 9.40 -10.69 -17.65
N GLN A 570 8.72 -11.34 -16.71
CA GLN A 570 9.34 -12.16 -15.66
C GLN A 570 10.06 -13.41 -16.19
N SER A 571 9.83 -13.81 -17.46
CA SER A 571 10.56 -14.90 -18.11
C SER A 571 11.81 -14.45 -18.86
N ASP A 572 12.07 -13.15 -18.89
CA ASP A 572 13.27 -12.55 -19.48
C ASP A 572 14.28 -12.18 -18.38
N PRO A 573 15.55 -12.64 -18.43
CA PRO A 573 16.56 -12.28 -17.43
C PRO A 573 16.75 -10.76 -17.28
N ASP A 574 16.57 -9.98 -18.34
CA ASP A 574 16.70 -8.52 -18.30
C ASP A 574 15.43 -7.82 -17.77
N LEU A 575 14.36 -8.60 -17.52
CA LEU A 575 13.04 -8.14 -17.10
C LEU A 575 12.52 -7.02 -18.02
N THR A 576 12.63 -7.20 -19.34
CA THR A 576 12.28 -6.16 -20.32
C THR A 576 10.88 -5.60 -20.09
N ARG A 577 10.76 -4.28 -20.17
CA ARG A 577 9.51 -3.53 -20.08
C ARG A 577 8.83 -3.40 -21.44
N THR A 578 7.50 -3.38 -21.46
CA THR A 578 6.72 -3.00 -22.64
C THR A 578 5.49 -2.20 -22.22
N PHE A 579 5.23 -1.07 -22.87
CA PHE A 579 4.05 -0.24 -22.65
C PHE A 579 2.79 -1.03 -23.01
N LYS A 580 1.82 -1.00 -22.11
CA LYS A 580 0.44 -1.42 -22.43
C LYS A 580 -0.32 -0.23 -23.03
N LEU A 581 -1.56 -0.45 -23.47
CA LEU A 581 -2.41 0.60 -24.03
C LEU A 581 -2.74 1.65 -22.96
N SER A 582 -2.93 1.21 -21.72
CA SER A 582 -3.19 2.08 -20.57
C SER A 582 -2.09 3.12 -20.32
N ALA A 583 -0.81 2.80 -20.55
CA ALA A 583 0.28 3.78 -20.46
C ALA A 583 0.12 4.89 -21.51
N HIS A 584 -0.26 4.53 -22.74
CA HIS A 584 -0.50 5.50 -23.81
C HIS A 584 -1.75 6.34 -23.57
N ALA A 585 -2.80 5.76 -22.98
CA ALA A 585 -4.00 6.47 -22.57
C ALA A 585 -3.69 7.50 -21.46
N TYR A 586 -2.92 7.09 -20.45
CA TYR A 586 -2.45 7.99 -19.39
C TYR A 586 -1.62 9.15 -19.99
N ALA A 587 -0.70 8.84 -20.90
CA ALA A 587 0.10 9.83 -21.61
C ALA A 587 -0.76 10.80 -22.46
N GLN A 588 -1.76 10.30 -23.17
CA GLN A 588 -2.66 11.11 -23.97
C GLN A 588 -3.51 12.03 -23.10
N PHE A 589 -4.06 11.51 -22.00
CA PHE A 589 -4.83 12.31 -21.05
C PHE A 589 -3.99 13.47 -20.49
N GLY A 590 -2.74 13.20 -20.10
CA GLY A 590 -1.79 14.21 -19.66
C GLY A 590 -1.54 15.29 -20.72
N ARG A 591 -1.29 14.90 -21.98
CA ARG A 591 -1.13 15.86 -23.09
C ARG A 591 -2.38 16.72 -23.31
N ASN A 592 -3.57 16.15 -23.17
CA ASN A 592 -4.83 16.82 -23.40
C ASN A 592 -5.22 17.75 -22.24
N HIS A 593 -4.87 17.40 -21.00
CA HIS A 593 -5.45 18.00 -19.79
C HIS A 593 -4.44 18.62 -18.80
N LEU A 594 -3.14 18.64 -19.10
CA LEU A 594 -2.14 19.43 -18.34
C LEU A 594 -1.88 20.82 -18.93
#